data_AF-A0A0A0M840-F1
#
_entry.id   AF-A0A0A0M840-F1
#
_cell.length_a   1.000
_cell.length_b   1.000
_cell.length_c   1.000
_cell.angle_alpha   90.00
_cell.angle_beta   90.00
_cell.angle_gamma   90.00
#
_symmetry.space_group_name_H-M   'P 1'
#
loop_
_entity.id
_entity.type
_entity.pdbx_description
1 polymer ?
#
loop_
_entity_poly.entity_id
_entity_poly.type
_entity_poly.pdbx_seq_one_letter_code
_entity_poly.pdbx_strand_id
1 'polypeptide(L)'
;MDTRSQFLAEFLGALGAKEIRHLKISPDSITGTVVYDPTDPEEQQDFRWHLGESSAPSPAVVRLVALIRREGLLHSDKLQASRQELFARFNVSQGSICSTTQFSAILEELLQVWVPMVDDGVESDYYFIHE
;
A
#
# COMPACT_ATOMS: atom_id res chain seq x y z
N MET A 1 6.13 14.86 5.07
CA MET A 1 5.69 13.46 5.30
C MET A 1 6.58 12.61 4.41
N ASP A 2 7.17 11.54 4.94
CA ASP A 2 8.10 10.66 4.21
C ASP A 2 7.37 9.87 3.11
N THR A 3 7.96 9.65 1.93
CA THR A 3 7.23 9.02 0.80
C THR A 3 6.75 7.63 1.18
N ARG A 4 7.59 6.87 1.89
CA ARG A 4 7.26 5.55 2.45
C ARG A 4 6.05 5.61 3.39
N SER A 5 5.99 6.60 4.27
CA SER A 5 4.87 6.75 5.23
C SER A 5 3.55 7.08 4.53
N GLN A 6 3.60 7.91 3.47
CA GLN A 6 2.42 8.22 2.66
C GLN A 6 1.95 6.99 1.89
N PHE A 7 2.88 6.25 1.27
CA PHE A 7 2.57 4.99 0.61
C PHE A 7 1.89 4.00 1.56
N LEU A 8 2.48 3.74 2.74
CA LEU A 8 1.94 2.78 3.70
C LEU A 8 0.53 3.13 4.16
N ALA A 9 0.25 4.42 4.40
CA ALA A 9 -1.07 4.88 4.81
C ALA A 9 -2.14 4.57 3.74
N GLU A 10 -1.81 4.74 2.46
CA GLU A 10 -2.73 4.39 1.37
C GLU A 10 -2.82 2.88 1.15
N PHE A 11 -1.69 2.19 1.23
CA PHE A 11 -1.58 0.76 0.95
C PHE A 11 -2.30 -0.09 1.99
N LEU A 12 -1.98 0.10 3.26
CA LEU A 12 -2.64 -0.61 4.35
C LEU A 12 -4.11 -0.15 4.47
N GLY A 13 -4.38 1.13 4.17
CA GLY A 13 -5.74 1.65 4.11
C GLY A 13 -6.59 1.01 3.00
N ALA A 14 -6.00 0.66 1.86
CA ALA A 14 -6.67 -0.10 0.80
C ALA A 14 -7.03 -1.52 1.27
N LEU A 15 -6.16 -2.14 2.07
CA LEU A 15 -6.34 -3.46 2.68
C LEU A 15 -7.25 -3.45 3.92
N GLY A 16 -7.91 -2.33 4.21
CA GLY A 16 -8.93 -2.24 5.26
C GLY A 16 -8.47 -1.59 6.57
N ALA A 17 -7.20 -1.20 6.70
CA ALA A 17 -6.72 -0.50 7.89
C ALA A 17 -7.46 0.83 8.10
N LYS A 18 -7.84 1.11 9.36
CA LYS A 18 -8.44 2.39 9.74
C LYS A 18 -7.38 3.43 10.06
N GLU A 19 -6.32 3.02 10.74
CA GLU A 19 -5.19 3.88 11.08
C GLU A 19 -3.91 3.07 11.32
N ILE A 20 -2.79 3.78 11.37
CA ILE A 20 -1.49 3.23 11.77
C ILE A 20 -1.04 3.95 13.06
N ARG A 21 -0.76 3.17 14.10
CA ARG A 21 -0.27 3.67 15.39
C ARG A 21 1.22 3.35 15.56
N HIS A 22 1.84 4.02 16.53
CA HIS A 22 3.23 3.80 16.95
C HIS A 22 4.27 3.84 15.82
N LEU A 23 4.00 4.62 14.76
CA LEU A 23 4.85 4.73 13.59
C LEU A 23 6.25 5.23 13.96
N LYS A 24 7.27 4.43 13.66
CA LYS A 24 8.69 4.81 13.79
C LYS A 24 9.36 4.67 12.44
N ILE A 25 10.00 5.75 12.00
CA ILE A 25 10.70 5.82 10.73
C ILE A 25 12.20 5.84 11.00
N SER A 26 12.89 4.90 10.38
CA SER A 26 14.35 4.78 10.39
C SER A 26 14.89 4.92 8.96
N PRO A 27 16.21 5.09 8.78
CA PRO A 27 16.80 5.25 7.45
C PRO A 27 16.53 4.07 6.50
N ASP A 28 16.40 2.87 7.06
CA ASP A 28 16.30 1.59 6.35
C ASP A 28 14.98 0.85 6.59
N SER A 29 14.11 1.36 7.47
CA SER A 29 12.86 0.68 7.81
C SER A 29 11.78 1.62 8.32
N ILE A 30 10.53 1.16 8.25
CA ILE A 30 9.39 1.72 8.96
C ILE A 30 8.72 0.62 9.78
N THR A 31 8.42 0.92 11.03
CA THR A 31 7.63 0.03 11.90
C THR A 31 6.38 0.74 12.40
N GLY A 32 5.35 -0.02 12.70
CA GLY A 32 4.12 0.50 13.29
C GLY A 32 3.12 -0.63 13.53
N THR A 33 1.94 -0.23 13.97
CA THR A 33 0.82 -1.12 14.26
C THR A 33 -0.35 -0.73 13.37
N VAL A 34 -0.82 -1.65 12.54
CA VAL A 34 -2.05 -1.52 11.76
C VAL A 34 -3.23 -1.73 12.69
N VAL A 35 -4.26 -0.88 12.59
CA VAL A 35 -5.49 -1.00 13.39
C VAL A 35 -6.69 -1.16 12.45
N TYR A 36 -7.42 -2.26 12.60
CA TYR A 36 -8.64 -2.56 11.82
C TYR A 36 -9.92 -2.16 12.54
N ASP A 37 -9.97 -2.37 13.86
CA ASP A 37 -11.00 -1.85 14.74
C ASP A 37 -10.38 -1.10 15.93
N PRO A 38 -10.49 0.23 16.01
CA PRO A 38 -9.97 1.01 17.13
C PRO A 38 -10.56 0.67 18.49
N THR A 39 -11.70 -0.03 18.52
CA THR A 39 -12.42 -0.43 19.74
C THR A 39 -12.07 -1.83 20.23
N ASP A 40 -11.39 -2.63 19.40
CA ASP A 40 -10.95 -3.98 19.73
C ASP A 40 -9.41 -4.08 19.74
N PRO A 41 -8.79 -4.32 20.91
CA PRO A 41 -7.35 -4.52 21.00
C PRO A 41 -6.81 -5.71 20.19
N GLU A 42 -7.63 -6.71 19.88
CA GLU A 42 -7.23 -7.90 19.12
C GLU A 42 -7.21 -7.63 17.60
N GLU A 43 -7.91 -6.61 17.12
CA GLU A 43 -7.99 -6.22 15.71
C GLU A 43 -6.83 -5.28 15.31
N GLN A 44 -5.61 -5.69 15.67
CA GLN A 44 -4.37 -4.96 15.43
C GLN A 44 -3.25 -5.89 15.00
N GLN A 45 -2.32 -5.40 14.18
CA GLN A 45 -1.20 -6.19 13.68
C GLN A 45 0.04 -5.32 13.53
N ASP A 46 1.14 -5.72 14.18
CA ASP A 46 2.42 -5.05 14.02
C ASP A 46 3.04 -5.36 12.66
N PHE A 47 3.81 -4.41 12.12
CA PHE A 47 4.54 -4.58 10.88
C PHE A 47 5.94 -3.95 10.94
N ARG A 48 6.83 -4.47 10.09
CA ARG A 48 8.14 -3.88 9.84
C ARG A 48 8.45 -3.93 8.35
N TRP A 49 8.44 -2.78 7.71
CA TRP A 49 8.81 -2.65 6.31
C TRP A 49 10.27 -2.26 6.15
N HIS A 50 11.09 -3.18 5.66
CA HIS A 50 12.52 -2.97 5.40
C HIS A 50 12.72 -2.30 4.05
N LEU A 51 12.70 -0.98 4.06
CA LEU A 51 12.87 -0.18 2.85
C LEU A 51 13.46 1.18 3.20
N GLY A 52 14.57 1.54 2.56
CA GLY A 52 15.12 2.90 2.62
C GLY A 52 14.34 3.88 1.74
N GLU A 53 14.44 5.17 2.03
CA GLU A 53 13.70 6.21 1.29
C GLU A 53 14.06 6.27 -0.20
N SER A 54 15.30 5.95 -0.59
CA SER A 54 15.70 5.86 -2.00
C SER A 54 15.02 4.72 -2.77
N SER A 55 14.45 3.75 -2.05
CA SER A 55 13.74 2.60 -2.60
C SER A 55 12.23 2.71 -2.42
N ALA A 56 11.74 3.86 -1.91
CA ALA A 56 10.32 4.12 -1.76
C ALA A 56 9.56 3.96 -3.08
N PRO A 57 8.32 3.41 -3.05
CA PRO A 57 7.50 3.36 -4.24
C PRO A 57 7.33 4.74 -4.86
N SER A 58 7.33 4.76 -6.19
CA SER A 58 7.26 5.99 -6.95
C SER A 58 5.99 6.79 -6.60
N PRO A 59 6.01 8.13 -6.75
CA PRO A 59 4.81 8.93 -6.52
C PRO A 59 3.61 8.49 -7.38
N ALA A 60 3.86 7.85 -8.52
CA ALA A 60 2.80 7.28 -9.37
C ALA A 60 2.13 6.06 -8.72
N VAL A 61 2.91 5.18 -8.08
CA VAL A 61 2.38 4.05 -7.30
C VAL A 61 1.55 4.55 -6.13
N VAL A 62 2.03 5.55 -5.39
CA VAL A 62 1.24 6.15 -4.28
C VAL A 62 -0.14 6.62 -4.77
N ARG A 63 -0.19 7.26 -5.94
CA ARG A 63 -1.46 7.72 -6.54
C ARG A 63 -2.33 6.57 -7.02
N LEU A 64 -1.75 5.48 -7.53
CA LEU A 64 -2.48 4.28 -7.92
C LEU A 64 -3.12 3.62 -6.71
N VAL A 65 -2.39 3.48 -5.61
CA VAL A 65 -2.93 2.90 -4.37
C VAL A 65 -4.02 3.79 -3.77
N ALA A 66 -3.83 5.11 -3.76
CA ALA A 66 -4.86 6.05 -3.32
C ALA A 66 -6.15 5.93 -4.16
N LEU A 67 -6.02 5.72 -5.48
CA LEU A 67 -7.15 5.43 -6.37
C LEU A 67 -7.84 4.12 -5.99
N ILE A 68 -7.09 3.04 -5.82
CA ILE A 68 -7.58 1.71 -5.45
C ILE A 68 -8.37 1.78 -4.14
N ARG A 69 -7.81 2.43 -3.12
CA ARG A 69 -8.44 2.64 -1.82
C ARG A 69 -9.73 3.44 -1.95
N ARG A 70 -9.66 4.62 -2.58
CA ARG A 70 -10.79 5.55 -2.71
C ARG A 70 -11.99 4.90 -3.39
N GLU A 71 -11.73 4.06 -4.39
CA GLU A 71 -12.77 3.43 -5.20
C GLU A 71 -13.13 2.02 -4.72
N GLY A 72 -12.51 1.52 -3.66
CA GLY A 72 -12.79 0.21 -3.09
C GLY A 72 -12.54 -0.93 -4.07
N LEU A 73 -11.42 -0.88 -4.80
CA LEU A 73 -11.12 -1.82 -5.90
C LEU A 73 -10.44 -3.11 -5.44
N LEU A 74 -10.40 -3.38 -4.14
CA LEU A 74 -9.91 -4.64 -3.56
C LEU A 74 -11.05 -5.43 -2.93
N HIS A 75 -10.95 -6.75 -3.05
CA HIS A 75 -11.63 -7.69 -2.19
C HIS A 75 -10.55 -8.44 -1.40
N SER A 76 -10.42 -8.14 -0.11
CA SER A 76 -9.23 -8.49 0.68
C SER A 76 -7.98 -7.85 0.05
N ASP A 77 -7.06 -8.65 -0.46
CA ASP A 77 -5.80 -8.31 -1.12
C ASP A 77 -5.89 -8.38 -2.66
N LYS A 78 -7.02 -8.84 -3.20
CA LYS A 78 -7.20 -9.08 -4.63
C LYS A 78 -7.86 -7.90 -5.36
N LEU A 79 -7.21 -7.41 -6.42
CA LEU A 79 -7.77 -6.43 -7.35
C LEU A 79 -9.03 -6.96 -8.04
N GLN A 80 -10.09 -6.15 -8.01
CA GLN A 80 -11.37 -6.46 -8.64
C GLN A 80 -11.51 -5.84 -10.04
N ALA A 81 -10.72 -4.81 -10.33
CA ALA A 81 -10.70 -4.15 -11.62
C ALA A 81 -9.62 -4.75 -12.52
N SER A 82 -9.93 -4.95 -13.80
CA SER A 82 -8.92 -5.37 -14.78
C SER A 82 -7.84 -4.31 -14.95
N ARG A 83 -6.65 -4.71 -15.41
CA ARG A 83 -5.55 -3.80 -15.75
C ARG A 83 -5.98 -2.66 -16.70
N GLN A 84 -6.81 -2.96 -17.70
CA GLN A 84 -7.32 -1.98 -18.66
C GLN A 84 -8.27 -0.97 -17.98
N GLU A 85 -9.09 -1.43 -17.04
CA GLU A 85 -10.00 -0.59 -16.29
C GLU A 85 -9.24 0.32 -15.31
N LEU A 86 -8.27 -0.23 -14.57
CA LEU A 86 -7.40 0.55 -13.69
C LEU A 86 -6.63 1.62 -14.47
N PHE A 87 -6.11 1.27 -15.65
CA PHE A 87 -5.44 2.22 -16.55
C PHE A 87 -6.35 3.40 -16.93
N ALA A 88 -7.58 3.10 -17.35
CA ALA A 88 -8.54 4.13 -17.73
C ALA A 88 -8.89 5.05 -16.55
N ARG A 89 -9.19 4.47 -15.38
CA ARG A 89 -9.51 5.21 -14.14
C ARG A 89 -8.32 6.06 -13.68
N PHE A 90 -7.11 5.52 -13.74
CA PHE A 90 -5.89 6.23 -13.36
C PHE A 90 -5.67 7.46 -14.24
N ASN A 91 -5.70 7.32 -15.57
CA ASN A 91 -5.53 8.45 -16.49
C ASN A 91 -6.60 9.54 -16.31
N VAL A 92 -7.87 9.15 -16.12
CA VAL A 92 -8.95 10.11 -15.83
C VAL A 92 -8.67 10.85 -14.52
N SER A 93 -8.24 10.16 -13.46
CA SER A 93 -7.98 10.76 -12.16
C SER A 93 -6.80 11.73 -12.14
N GLN A 94 -5.82 11.54 -13.03
CA GLN A 94 -4.56 12.29 -13.05
C GLN A 94 -4.57 13.50 -13.99
N GLY A 95 -5.59 13.64 -14.86
CA GLY A 95 -5.62 14.70 -15.89
C GLY A 95 -4.41 14.65 -16.85
N SER A 96 -3.68 13.54 -16.87
CA SER A 96 -2.47 13.31 -17.65
C SER A 96 -2.53 11.90 -18.24
N ILE A 97 -2.00 11.75 -19.46
CA ILE A 97 -2.03 10.50 -20.21
C ILE A 97 -0.72 9.77 -19.95
N CYS A 98 -0.68 8.87 -18.98
CA CYS A 98 0.37 7.86 -18.98
C CYS A 98 0.09 6.85 -20.09
N SER A 99 1.13 6.33 -20.74
CA SER A 99 0.99 5.25 -21.71
C SER A 99 0.66 3.94 -21.00
N THR A 100 0.12 2.97 -21.73
CA THR A 100 -0.15 1.62 -21.21
C THR A 100 1.12 0.94 -20.67
N THR A 101 2.28 1.17 -21.31
CA THR A 101 3.57 0.66 -20.85
C THR A 101 3.99 1.31 -19.52
N GLN A 102 3.84 2.62 -19.39
CA GLN A 102 4.13 3.33 -18.14
C GLN A 102 3.21 2.85 -17.02
N PHE A 103 1.92 2.73 -17.30
CA PHE A 103 0.96 2.21 -16.33
C PHE A 103 1.28 0.79 -15.90
N SER A 104 1.64 -0.09 -16.85
CA SER A 104 2.03 -1.45 -16.52
C SER A 104 3.22 -1.47 -15.58
N ALA A 105 4.24 -0.65 -15.81
CA ALA A 105 5.39 -0.56 -14.90
C ALA A 105 4.99 -0.07 -13.49
N ILE A 106 4.07 0.89 -13.39
CA ILE A 106 3.53 1.37 -12.10
C ILE A 106 2.78 0.24 -11.38
N LEU A 107 1.96 -0.52 -12.11
CA LEU A 107 1.21 -1.63 -11.51
C LEU A 107 2.15 -2.76 -11.07
N GLU A 108 3.11 -3.16 -11.90
CA GLU A 108 4.11 -4.17 -11.50
C GLU A 108 4.91 -3.73 -10.27
N GLU A 109 5.28 -2.45 -10.18
CA GLU A 109 5.95 -1.91 -8.99
C GLU A 109 5.10 -2.07 -7.73
N LEU A 110 3.78 -1.81 -7.82
CA LEU A 110 2.85 -2.03 -6.71
C LEU A 110 2.75 -3.51 -6.32
N LEU A 111 2.60 -4.41 -7.31
CA LEU A 111 2.47 -5.85 -7.08
C LEU A 111 3.73 -6.48 -6.47
N GLN A 112 4.88 -5.80 -6.58
CA GLN A 112 6.14 -6.19 -5.95
C GLN A 112 6.30 -5.65 -4.52
N VAL A 113 5.31 -4.94 -3.97
CA VAL A 113 5.36 -4.47 -2.58
C VAL A 113 4.84 -5.52 -1.60
N TRP A 114 5.72 -5.88 -0.68
CA TRP A 114 5.46 -6.85 0.38
C TRP A 114 5.84 -6.19 1.70
N VAL A 115 4.88 -6.03 2.61
CA VAL A 115 5.10 -5.41 3.93
C VAL A 115 5.00 -6.49 5.00
N PRO A 116 6.12 -6.89 5.62
CA PRO A 116 6.15 -7.94 6.65
C PRO A 116 5.28 -7.59 7.87
N MET A 117 4.45 -8.55 8.27
CA MET A 117 3.78 -8.60 9.57
C MET A 117 4.74 -9.11 10.63
N VAL A 118 4.52 -8.70 11.87
CA VAL A 118 5.33 -9.10 13.03
C VAL A 118 4.41 -9.68 14.10
N ASP A 119 4.61 -10.96 14.43
CA ASP A 119 3.92 -11.68 15.50
C ASP A 119 4.95 -12.11 16.56
N ASP A 120 4.68 -11.81 17.82
CA ASP A 120 5.59 -12.10 18.94
C ASP A 120 7.04 -11.61 18.72
N GLY A 121 7.19 -10.51 17.97
CA GLY A 121 8.49 -9.92 17.63
C GLY A 121 9.23 -10.59 16.47
N VAL A 122 8.59 -11.53 15.77
CA VAL A 122 9.15 -12.28 14.63
C VAL A 122 8.32 -12.01 13.38
N GLU A 123 8.96 -11.88 12.22
CA GLU A 123 8.25 -11.75 10.95
C GLU A 123 7.54 -13.06 10.57
N SER A 124 6.26 -12.98 10.24
CA SER A 124 5.38 -14.16 10.08
C SER A 124 4.76 -14.26 8.69
N ASP A 125 4.09 -13.20 8.23
CA ASP A 125 3.42 -13.10 6.93
C ASP A 125 3.64 -11.71 6.32
N TYR A 126 2.94 -11.39 5.23
CA TYR A 126 3.08 -10.13 4.50
C TYR A 126 1.73 -9.56 4.11
N TYR A 127 1.62 -8.23 4.15
CA TYR A 127 0.63 -7.52 3.35
C TYR A 127 1.13 -7.40 1.91
N PHE A 128 0.29 -7.74 0.95
CA PHE A 128 0.53 -7.60 -0.48
C PHE A 128 -0.78 -7.31 -1.22
N ILE A 129 -0.68 -6.91 -2.49
CA ILE A 129 -1.82 -6.79 -3.40
C ILE A 129 -1.53 -7.66 -4.62
N HIS A 130 -2.53 -8.38 -5.13
CA HIS A 130 -2.40 -9.19 -6.33
C HIS A 130 -3.60 -9.03 -7.29
N GLU A 131 -3.43 -9.44 -8.56
CA GLU A 131 -4.50 -9.50 -9.59
C GLU A 131 -5.36 -10.78 -9.49
#